data_AF-A0A202DPS4-F1
#
_entry.id   AF-A0A202DPS4-F1
#
_cell.length_a   1.000
_cell.length_b   1.000
_cell.length_c   1.000
_cell.angle_alpha   90.00
_cell.angle_beta   90.00
_cell.angle_gamma   90.00
#
_symmetry.space_group_name_H-M   'P 1'
#
loop_
_entity.id
_entity.type
_entity.pdbx_description
1 polymer ?
#
loop_
_entity_poly.entity_id
_entity_poly.type
_entity_poly.pdbx_seq_one_letter_code
_entity_poly.pdbx_strand_id
1 'polypeptide(L)'
;MSEKLFSRCSTCGYLWKSRDHFLADPRIEMVGYQVQFDELLEGLFMFNHRCGTTLSLKVEIFRNLYNGSVFEECQKDEPGCSGMCIHRENLMPCPLHCECSFVREIIQIIKTWPKAGTPKVRSLPEL
;
A
#
# COMPACT_ATOMS: atom_id res chain seq x y z
N MET A 1 12.69 -17.44 22.77
CA MET A 1 12.66 -16.13 22.10
C MET A 1 11.40 -16.09 21.26
N SER A 2 10.44 -15.22 21.56
CA SER A 2 9.19 -15.14 20.81
C SER A 2 9.46 -14.46 19.47
N GLU A 3 9.30 -15.16 18.34
CA GLU A 3 9.30 -14.53 17.02
C GLU A 3 8.23 -13.42 17.02
N LYS A 4 8.63 -12.17 16.74
CA LYS A 4 7.71 -11.03 16.69
C LYS A 4 6.84 -11.18 15.45
N LEU A 5 5.57 -11.55 15.66
CA LEU A 5 4.57 -11.60 14.59
C LEU A 5 4.33 -10.22 14.01
N PHE A 6 4.24 -10.13 12.67
CA PHE A 6 3.93 -8.89 11.98
C PHE A 6 2.45 -8.54 12.08
N SER A 7 1.59 -9.51 11.77
CA SER A 7 0.14 -9.30 11.80
C SER A 7 -0.61 -10.62 11.95
N ARG A 8 -1.85 -10.54 12.41
CA ARG A 8 -2.78 -11.66 12.56
C ARG A 8 -4.16 -11.24 12.05
N CYS A 9 -4.78 -12.12 11.26
CA CYS A 9 -6.17 -11.97 10.88
C CYS A 9 -7.05 -12.16 12.12
N SER A 10 -7.80 -11.13 12.52
CA SER A 10 -8.71 -11.19 13.68
C SER A 10 -9.82 -12.22 13.50
N THR A 11 -10.29 -12.42 12.26
CA THR A 11 -11.38 -13.34 11.95
C THR A 11 -10.96 -14.81 11.90
N CYS A 12 -10.05 -15.21 10.99
CA CYS A 12 -9.67 -16.62 10.83
C CYS A 12 -8.38 -17.02 11.56
N GLY A 13 -7.70 -16.08 12.21
CA GLY A 13 -6.48 -16.33 12.98
C GLY A 13 -5.21 -16.55 12.15
N TYR A 14 -5.26 -16.42 10.82
CA TYR A 14 -4.07 -16.57 9.97
C TYR A 14 -2.96 -15.59 10.39
N LEU A 15 -1.71 -16.05 10.39
CA LEU A 15 -0.55 -15.34 10.91
C LEU A 15 0.41 -14.95 9.78
N TRP A 16 0.87 -13.71 9.80
CA TRP A 16 1.95 -13.23 8.95
C TRP A 16 3.17 -12.92 9.81
N LYS A 17 4.31 -13.55 9.47
CA LYS A 17 5.58 -13.39 10.20
C LYS A 17 6.30 -12.09 9.89
N SER A 18 6.15 -11.58 8.67
CA SER A 18 6.78 -10.35 8.19
C SER A 18 5.82 -9.60 7.27
N ARG A 19 6.13 -8.33 7.02
CA ARG A 19 5.44 -7.54 6.00
C ARG A 19 5.51 -8.21 4.63
N ASP A 20 6.65 -8.75 4.26
CA ASP A 20 6.85 -9.37 2.96
C ASP A 20 6.00 -10.66 2.84
N HIS A 21 5.84 -11.42 3.93
CA HIS A 21 4.89 -12.55 3.97
C HIS A 21 3.44 -12.08 3.84
N PHE A 22 3.07 -10.94 4.43
CA PHE A 22 1.74 -10.35 4.28
C PHE A 22 1.47 -9.90 2.85
N LEU A 23 2.41 -9.18 2.24
CA LEU A 23 2.29 -8.68 0.87
C LEU A 23 2.37 -9.79 -0.17
N ALA A 24 3.15 -10.85 0.06
CA ALA A 24 3.22 -12.01 -0.81
C ALA A 24 2.01 -12.94 -0.67
N ASP A 25 1.13 -12.76 0.31
CA ASP A 25 -0.04 -13.62 0.47
C ASP A 25 -1.04 -13.40 -0.68
N PRO A 26 -1.35 -14.41 -1.52
CA PRO A 26 -2.32 -14.28 -2.60
C PRO A 26 -3.76 -14.08 -2.11
N ARG A 27 -4.01 -14.25 -0.81
CA ARG A 27 -5.32 -14.05 -0.18
C ARG A 27 -5.51 -12.64 0.35
N ILE A 28 -4.49 -11.80 0.26
CA ILE A 28 -4.48 -10.41 0.67
C ILE A 28 -4.55 -9.52 -0.57
N GLU A 29 -5.58 -8.69 -0.62
CA GLU A 29 -5.79 -7.71 -1.66
C GLU A 29 -5.91 -6.32 -1.06
N MET A 30 -5.18 -5.34 -1.61
CA MET A 30 -5.33 -3.95 -1.20
C MET A 30 -6.59 -3.37 -1.84
N VAL A 31 -7.48 -2.83 -1.04
CA VAL A 31 -8.81 -2.37 -1.48
C VAL A 31 -9.06 -0.89 -1.21
N GLY A 32 -8.20 -0.24 -0.43
CA GLY A 32 -8.39 1.18 -0.16
C GLY A 32 -7.24 1.84 0.59
N TYR A 33 -7.28 3.17 0.59
CA TYR A 33 -6.41 4.02 1.38
C TYR A 33 -7.24 5.14 2.01
N GLN A 34 -7.17 5.26 3.34
CA GLN A 34 -7.72 6.39 4.07
C GLN A 34 -6.59 7.37 4.38
N VAL A 35 -6.61 8.52 3.69
CA VAL A 35 -5.64 9.59 3.88
C VAL A 35 -5.79 10.25 5.25
N GLN A 36 -4.66 10.62 5.84
CA GLN A 36 -4.58 11.57 6.95
C GLN A 36 -3.72 12.75 6.48
N PHE A 37 -4.33 13.91 6.24
CA PHE A 37 -3.63 15.02 5.58
C PHE A 37 -2.60 15.69 6.49
N ASP A 38 -2.83 15.69 7.81
CA ASP A 38 -1.91 16.32 8.76
C ASP A 38 -0.63 15.49 8.97
N GLU A 39 -0.73 14.17 8.81
CA GLU A 39 0.38 13.23 8.95
C GLU A 39 0.13 12.03 8.04
N LEU A 40 0.73 12.07 6.84
CA LEU A 40 0.47 11.09 5.78
C LEU A 40 0.84 9.65 6.19
N LEU A 41 1.82 9.49 7.08
CA LEU A 41 2.25 8.18 7.57
C LEU A 41 1.25 7.53 8.55
N GLU A 42 0.40 8.34 9.18
CA GLU A 42 -0.70 7.90 10.04
C GLU A 42 -1.95 7.48 9.24
N GLY A 43 -1.95 7.71 7.92
CA GLY A 43 -2.98 7.17 7.02
C GLY A 43 -3.05 5.64 7.07
N LEU A 44 -4.17 5.08 6.63
CA LEU A 44 -4.45 3.65 6.72
C LEU A 44 -4.59 3.00 5.35
N PHE A 45 -3.75 2.02 5.06
CA PHE A 45 -3.97 1.09 3.96
C PHE A 45 -4.91 -0.03 4.38
N MET A 46 -5.87 -0.32 3.52
CA MET A 46 -6.93 -1.29 3.76
C MET A 46 -6.72 -2.51 2.88
N PHE A 47 -6.79 -3.67 3.50
CA PHE A 47 -6.55 -4.96 2.86
C PHE A 47 -7.67 -5.93 3.16
N ASN A 48 -8.30 -6.48 2.14
CA ASN A 48 -9.20 -7.60 2.32
C ASN A 48 -8.39 -8.90 2.39
N HIS A 49 -8.73 -9.73 3.38
CA HIS A 49 -8.30 -11.13 3.41
C HIS A 49 -9.45 -11.99 2.88
N ARG A 50 -9.15 -13.07 2.14
CA ARG A 50 -10.16 -13.97 1.53
C ARG A 50 -11.26 -14.49 2.46
N CYS A 51 -11.02 -14.47 3.78
CA CYS A 51 -12.01 -14.84 4.78
C CYS A 51 -13.13 -13.78 4.97
N GLY A 52 -13.09 -12.67 4.25
CA GLY A 52 -14.10 -11.60 4.28
C GLY A 52 -13.81 -10.48 5.28
N THR A 53 -12.66 -10.51 5.98
CA THR A 53 -12.27 -9.43 6.89
C THR A 53 -11.43 -8.37 6.19
N THR A 54 -11.49 -7.15 6.69
CA THR A 54 -10.63 -6.03 6.26
C THR A 54 -9.62 -5.72 7.35
N LEU A 55 -8.34 -5.76 7.02
CA LEU A 55 -7.25 -5.32 7.86
C LEU A 55 -6.85 -3.89 7.48
N SER A 56 -6.63 -3.04 8.48
CA SER A 56 -6.10 -1.69 8.28
C SER A 56 -4.71 -1.60 8.90
N LEU A 57 -3.73 -1.14 8.12
CA LEU A 57 -2.34 -0.98 8.55
C LEU A 57 -1.88 0.44 8.23
N LYS A 58 -1.12 1.07 9.13
CA LYS A 58 -0.56 2.40 8.91
C LYS A 58 0.37 2.43 7.69
N VAL A 59 0.36 3.55 6.98
CA VAL A 59 1.28 3.80 5.85
C VAL A 59 2.74 3.70 6.31
N GLU A 60 3.05 4.18 7.53
CA GLU A 60 4.38 4.12 8.14
C GLU A 60 5.06 2.74 8.00
N ILE A 61 4.30 1.65 8.16
CA ILE A 61 4.77 0.26 8.08
C ILE A 61 5.37 -0.07 6.70
N PHE A 62 4.94 0.66 5.67
CA PHE A 62 5.33 0.48 4.28
C PHE A 62 6.23 1.61 3.78
N ARG A 63 6.59 2.59 4.62
CA ARG A 63 7.39 3.76 4.21
C ARG A 63 8.69 3.39 3.52
N ASN A 64 9.40 2.39 4.03
CA ASN A 64 10.66 1.90 3.48
C ASN A 64 10.50 1.01 2.24
N LEU A 65 9.29 0.84 1.69
CA LEU A 65 9.14 0.30 0.33
C LEU A 65 9.49 1.35 -0.72
N TYR A 66 9.30 2.63 -0.41
CA TYR A 66 9.57 3.73 -1.31
C TYR A 66 10.90 4.40 -0.95
N ASN A 67 11.86 4.40 -1.87
CA ASN A 67 13.16 5.07 -1.71
C ASN A 67 13.27 6.37 -2.53
N GLY A 68 12.18 6.82 -3.15
CA GLY A 68 12.15 8.05 -3.94
C GLY A 68 12.04 9.32 -3.09
N SER A 69 12.09 10.46 -3.77
CA SER A 69 11.91 11.79 -3.18
C SER A 69 10.47 11.99 -2.71
N VAL A 70 10.29 12.53 -1.51
CA VAL A 70 8.99 13.02 -1.05
C VAL A 70 8.94 14.52 -1.37
N PHE A 71 7.91 14.95 -2.10
CA PHE A 71 7.66 16.38 -2.31
C PHE A 71 7.13 16.98 -1.01
N GLU A 72 7.57 18.19 -0.64
CA GLU A 72 7.14 18.86 0.59
C GLU A 72 5.83 19.64 0.41
N GLU A 73 5.42 19.92 -0.83
CA GLU A 73 4.28 20.78 -1.11
C GLU A 73 2.99 20.00 -1.35
N CYS A 74 1.92 20.42 -0.69
CA CYS A 74 0.57 19.94 -0.93
C CYS A 74 -0.10 20.72 -2.06
N GLN A 75 -0.42 20.04 -3.15
CA GLN A 75 -1.09 20.65 -4.31
C GLN A 75 -2.62 20.54 -4.23
N LYS A 76 -3.19 20.34 -3.03
CA LYS A 76 -4.60 19.94 -2.84
C LYS A 76 -5.61 20.93 -3.45
N ASP A 77 -5.28 22.22 -3.44
CA ASP A 77 -6.14 23.32 -3.90
C ASP A 77 -5.76 23.86 -5.28
N GLU A 78 -4.75 23.26 -5.93
CA GLU A 78 -4.31 23.68 -7.25
C GLU A 78 -5.27 23.20 -8.35
N PRO A 79 -5.47 23.97 -9.44
CA PRO A 79 -6.39 23.61 -10.52
C PRO A 79 -6.12 22.26 -11.18
N GLY A 80 -4.91 21.72 -11.07
CA GLY A 80 -4.54 20.39 -11.57
C GLY A 80 -4.94 19.23 -10.65
N CYS A 81 -5.38 19.51 -9.41
CA CYS A 81 -5.70 18.49 -8.43
C CYS A 81 -7.11 17.93 -8.65
N SER A 82 -7.18 16.63 -8.93
CA SER A 82 -8.44 15.91 -9.10
C SER A 82 -9.00 15.35 -7.78
N GLY A 83 -8.37 15.65 -6.64
CA GLY A 83 -8.84 15.22 -5.32
C GLY A 83 -8.80 13.70 -5.10
N MET A 84 -8.08 12.92 -5.92
CA MET A 84 -8.11 11.44 -5.84
C MET A 84 -7.78 10.89 -4.45
N CYS A 85 -6.99 11.61 -3.64
CA CYS A 85 -6.66 11.27 -2.26
C CYS A 85 -7.87 11.14 -1.32
N ILE A 86 -9.00 11.79 -1.62
CA ILE A 86 -10.22 11.72 -0.80
C ILE A 86 -11.05 10.45 -1.08
N HIS A 87 -10.84 9.84 -2.26
CA HIS A 87 -11.59 8.67 -2.68
C HIS A 87 -10.83 7.41 -2.30
N ARG A 88 -11.31 6.74 -1.25
CA ARG A 88 -10.63 5.61 -0.61
C ARG A 88 -10.31 4.48 -1.57
N GLU A 89 -11.24 4.17 -2.48
CA GLU A 89 -11.14 3.10 -3.46
C GLU A 89 -10.33 3.51 -4.70
N ASN A 90 -10.09 4.81 -4.89
CA ASN A 90 -9.19 5.26 -5.94
C ASN A 90 -7.76 5.00 -5.49
N LEU A 91 -7.13 4.00 -6.09
CA LEU A 91 -5.75 3.58 -5.83
C LEU A 91 -4.81 3.89 -7.00
N MET A 92 -5.20 4.79 -7.90
CA MET A 92 -4.38 5.20 -9.04
C MET A 92 -3.21 6.08 -8.59
N PRO A 93 -2.10 6.12 -9.36
CA PRO A 93 -1.02 7.07 -9.12
C PRO A 93 -1.53 8.52 -9.22
N CYS A 94 -0.87 9.44 -8.52
CA CYS A 94 -1.16 10.86 -8.61
C CYS A 94 -0.28 11.49 -9.71
N PRO A 95 -0.85 12.22 -10.69
CA PRO A 95 -0.05 12.85 -11.75
C PRO A 95 0.69 14.11 -11.29
N LEU A 96 0.38 14.63 -10.10
CA LEU A 96 0.96 15.86 -9.57
C LEU A 96 2.17 15.58 -8.68
N HIS A 97 3.13 16.51 -8.72
CA HIS A 97 4.21 16.61 -7.74
C HIS A 97 3.65 17.18 -6.43
N CYS A 98 3.01 16.31 -5.66
CA CYS A 98 2.33 16.63 -4.40
C CYS A 98 2.88 15.72 -3.30
N GLU A 99 2.95 16.17 -2.05
CA GLU A 99 3.33 15.32 -0.91
C GLU A 99 2.51 14.01 -0.86
N CYS A 100 1.23 14.05 -1.22
CA CYS A 100 0.36 12.88 -1.25
C CYS A 100 0.77 11.84 -2.30
N SER A 101 1.60 12.21 -3.29
CA SER A 101 2.05 11.30 -4.35
C SER A 101 2.96 10.20 -3.81
N PHE A 102 3.74 10.45 -2.76
CA PHE A 102 4.63 9.42 -2.20
C PHE A 102 3.83 8.21 -1.70
N VAL A 103 2.69 8.45 -1.03
CA VAL A 103 1.84 7.36 -0.54
C VAL A 103 1.26 6.58 -1.71
N ARG A 104 0.95 7.27 -2.80
CA ARG A 104 0.41 6.69 -4.04
C ARG A 104 1.42 5.80 -4.75
N GLU A 105 2.72 6.13 -4.68
CA GLU A 105 3.80 5.27 -5.16
C GLU A 105 3.92 3.99 -4.30
N ILE A 106 3.81 4.11 -2.98
CA ILE A 106 3.77 2.93 -2.09
C ILE A 106 2.58 2.02 -2.45
N ILE A 107 1.41 2.59 -2.77
CA ILE A 107 0.24 1.83 -3.24
C ILE A 107 0.59 1.03 -4.50
N GLN A 108 1.29 1.63 -5.48
CA GLN A 108 1.66 0.92 -6.70
C GLN A 108 2.64 -0.23 -6.42
N ILE A 109 3.63 -0.01 -5.56
CA ILE A 109 4.56 -1.07 -5.13
C ILE A 109 3.82 -2.23 -4.47
N ILE A 110 2.87 -1.94 -3.58
CA ILE A 110 2.05 -2.96 -2.91
C ILE A 110 1.19 -3.74 -3.91
N LYS A 111 0.52 -3.06 -4.84
CA LYS A 111 -0.35 -3.68 -5.84
C LYS A 111 0.41 -4.58 -6.82
N THR A 112 1.66 -4.25 -7.11
CA THR A 112 2.55 -5.01 -8.00
C THR A 112 3.45 -6.00 -7.26
N TRP A 113 3.30 -6.10 -5.93
CA TRP A 113 4.11 -6.98 -5.11
C TRP A 113 3.94 -8.45 -5.53
N PRO A 114 5.04 -9.20 -5.75
CA PRO A 114 4.96 -10.60 -6.16
C PRO A 114 4.19 -11.46 -5.15
N LYS A 115 3.14 -12.14 -5.60
CA LYS A 115 2.36 -13.06 -4.77
C LYS A 115 3.00 -14.45 -4.78
N ALA A 116 2.95 -15.15 -3.65
CA ALA A 116 3.42 -16.52 -3.56
C ALA A 116 2.64 -17.39 -4.54
N GLY A 117 3.36 -18.12 -5.40
CA GLY A 117 2.77 -18.96 -6.43
C GLY A 117 2.50 -18.28 -7.78
N THR A 118 2.72 -16.97 -7.94
CA THR A 118 2.72 -16.37 -9.29
C THR A 118 4.03 -16.68 -10.01
N PRO A 119 4.02 -17.24 -11.24
CA PRO A 119 5.23 -17.42 -12.03
C PRO A 119 5.91 -16.06 -12.24
N LYS A 120 7.21 -15.96 -11.91
CA LYS A 120 7.99 -14.78 -12.32
C LYS A 120 8.05 -14.79 -13.85
N VAL A 121 7.33 -13.87 -14.50
CA VAL A 121 7.53 -13.61 -15.92
C VAL A 121 8.98 -13.15 -16.06
N ARG A 122 9.83 -14.00 -16.63
CA ARG A 122 11.18 -13.60 -17.04
C ARG A 122 10.99 -12.56 -18.14
N SER A 123 11.43 -11.33 -17.89
CA SER A 123 11.55 -10.30 -18.91
C SER A 123 12.30 -10.87 -20.11
N LEU A 124 11.69 -10.82 -21.30
CA LEU A 124 12.37 -11.12 -22.55
C LEU A 124 13.52 -10.11 -22.75
N PRO A 125 14.65 -10.52 -23.32
CA PRO A 125 15.66 -9.56 -23.79
C PRO A 125 15.09 -8.79 -24.98
N GLU A 126 15.28 -7.47 -24.98
CA GLU A 126 15.00 -6.59 -26.12
C GLU A 126 15.79 -7.07 -27.35
N LEU A 127 15.11 -7.09 -28.50
CA LEU A 127 15.67 -7.39 -29.83
C LEU A 127 16.45 -6.19 -30.37
#